data_AF-A0A1J1I9I9-F1
#
_entry.id   AF-A0A1J1I9I9-F1
#
_cell.length_a   1.000
_cell.length_b   1.000
_cell.length_c   1.000
_cell.angle_alpha   90.00
_cell.angle_beta   90.00
_cell.angle_gamma   90.00
#
_symmetry.space_group_name_H-M   'P 1'
#
loop_
_entity.id
_entity.type
_entity.pdbx_description
1 polymer ?
#
loop_
_entity_poly.entity_id
_entity_poly.type
_entity_poly.pdbx_seq_one_letter_code
_entity_poly.pdbx_strand_id
1 'polypeptide(L)'
;MLSLSYLVSCEILAIDNDNKTTVDKAFCFRFTWLGPKYNEDSKFRNATCSDIVKDKTVPCTHPLVVTNNSNIPDTDYIWNKYQNKPIQVACRLVRGEVCAKFSYKFNGAIENITYLCTKVNIENETAVSQGCYKQMKNGHEIEVCVCESKAGKIPCNCGKKFELNFLFIAILLFPLIHFMIDN
;
A
#
# COMPACT_ATOMS: atom_id res chain seq x y z
N MET A 1 14.20 7.38 28.91
CA MET A 1 13.83 6.03 28.44
C MET A 1 13.53 6.12 26.96
N LEU A 2 14.44 5.64 26.12
CA LEU A 2 14.31 5.72 24.66
C LEU A 2 13.36 4.61 24.19
N SER A 3 12.27 5.02 23.55
CA SER A 3 11.32 4.14 22.87
C SER A 3 11.95 3.68 21.55
N LEU A 4 12.18 2.37 21.41
CA LEU A 4 12.50 1.75 20.12
C LEU A 4 11.19 1.62 19.32
N SER A 5 10.90 2.58 18.45
CA SER A 5 9.94 2.40 17.37
C SER A 5 10.65 1.76 16.17
N TYR A 6 10.44 0.45 15.99
CA TYR A 6 10.90 -0.28 14.82
C TYR A 6 10.22 0.27 13.56
N LEU A 7 11.01 0.92 12.69
CA LEU A 7 10.64 1.25 11.33
C LEU A 7 10.62 -0.05 10.52
N VAL A 8 9.43 -0.51 10.13
CA VAL A 8 9.32 -1.63 9.18
C VAL A 8 9.01 -1.03 7.82
N SER A 9 10.03 -0.87 6.98
CA SER A 9 9.86 -0.76 5.53
C SER A 9 9.21 -2.03 5.00
N CYS A 10 8.45 -1.94 3.91
CA CYS A 10 7.96 -3.13 3.19
C CYS A 10 9.10 -3.97 2.59
N GLU A 11 10.32 -3.43 2.57
CA GLU A 11 11.53 -4.19 2.29
C GLU A 11 12.04 -4.79 3.61
N ILE A 12 11.58 -5.99 3.96
CA ILE A 12 12.36 -6.91 4.79
C ILE A 12 13.10 -7.86 3.83
N LEU A 13 14.41 -7.96 4.03
CA LEU A 13 15.27 -8.99 3.44
C LEU A 13 14.73 -10.36 3.85
N ALA A 14 14.09 -11.06 2.93
CA ALA A 14 13.81 -12.49 3.08
C ALA A 14 15.16 -13.24 3.08
N ILE A 15 15.47 -13.90 4.20
CA ILE A 15 16.48 -14.97 4.25
C ILE A 15 15.87 -16.14 3.48
N ASP A 16 16.53 -16.53 2.40
CA ASP A 16 16.11 -17.58 1.50
C ASP A 16 16.20 -18.94 2.21
N ASN A 17 15.07 -19.59 2.45
CA ASN A 17 15.00 -21.00 2.78
C ASN A 17 14.12 -21.67 1.73
N ASP A 18 14.79 -22.49 0.92
CA ASP A 18 14.31 -23.11 -0.30
C ASP A 18 12.96 -23.84 -0.11
N ASN A 19 11.90 -23.27 -0.68
CA ASN A 19 10.77 -24.06 -1.17
C ASN A 19 10.16 -23.38 -2.41
N LYS A 20 10.79 -23.70 -3.54
CA LYS A 20 10.52 -23.25 -4.90
C LYS A 20 9.08 -23.52 -5.36
N THR A 21 8.19 -22.53 -5.27
CA THR A 21 7.01 -22.46 -6.17
C THR A 21 6.41 -21.05 -6.39
N THR A 22 6.89 -20.01 -5.71
CA THR A 22 6.38 -18.61 -5.81
C THR A 22 7.42 -17.58 -6.31
N VAL A 23 8.62 -18.03 -6.68
CA VAL A 23 9.82 -17.19 -6.84
C VAL A 23 9.79 -16.24 -8.05
N ASP A 24 9.02 -16.52 -9.11
CA ASP A 24 9.15 -15.78 -10.38
C ASP A 24 8.05 -14.76 -10.68
N LYS A 25 7.10 -14.54 -9.76
CA LYS A 25 5.92 -13.69 -10.03
C LYS A 25 5.86 -12.52 -9.06
N ALA A 26 5.66 -11.32 -9.61
CA ALA A 26 5.37 -10.11 -8.84
C ALA A 26 3.85 -9.96 -8.65
N PHE A 27 3.45 -9.49 -7.48
CA PHE A 27 2.05 -9.32 -7.09
C PHE A 27 1.79 -7.93 -6.52
N CYS A 28 0.55 -7.45 -6.66
CA CYS A 28 0.02 -6.32 -5.88
C CYS A 28 -1.08 -6.82 -4.97
N PHE A 29 -1.22 -6.25 -3.78
CA PHE A 29 -2.45 -6.44 -3.02
C PHE A 29 -3.64 -5.94 -3.84
N ARG A 30 -4.74 -6.68 -3.77
CA ARG A 30 -6.01 -6.39 -4.44
C ARG A 30 -7.17 -6.74 -3.52
N PHE A 31 -7.64 -5.72 -2.80
CA PHE A 31 -8.78 -5.79 -1.90
C PHE A 31 -9.21 -4.37 -1.50
N THR A 32 -10.40 -4.21 -0.95
CA THR A 32 -10.85 -2.95 -0.33
C THR A 32 -10.93 -3.11 1.17
N TRP A 33 -10.25 -2.25 1.92
CA TRP A 33 -10.38 -2.11 3.35
C TRP A 33 -11.38 -1.03 3.73
N LEU A 34 -12.30 -1.37 4.63
CA LEU A 34 -13.41 -0.50 5.03
C LEU A 34 -13.19 0.19 6.39
N GLY A 35 -12.17 -0.19 7.15
CA GLY A 35 -11.97 0.36 8.50
C GLY A 35 -12.72 -0.36 9.61
N PRO A 36 -12.61 0.14 10.86
CA PRO A 36 -13.22 -0.47 12.04
C PRO A 36 -14.73 -0.30 12.15
N LYS A 37 -15.28 0.66 11.42
CA LYS A 37 -16.71 1.02 11.50
C LYS A 37 -17.61 0.04 10.76
N TYR A 38 -17.04 -0.95 10.09
CA TYR A 38 -17.75 -1.97 9.33
C TYR A 38 -17.66 -3.30 10.10
N ASN A 39 -18.67 -3.51 10.95
CA ASN A 39 -18.80 -4.61 11.90
C ASN A 39 -18.75 -5.98 11.20
N GLU A 40 -18.06 -6.96 11.76
CA GLU A 40 -17.92 -8.32 11.17
C GLU A 40 -19.25 -9.09 10.99
N ASP A 41 -20.36 -8.56 11.52
CA ASP A 41 -21.70 -9.13 11.47
C ASP A 41 -22.29 -9.10 10.04
N SER A 42 -22.18 -10.26 9.38
CA SER A 42 -22.93 -10.83 8.22
C SER A 42 -23.24 -9.99 6.98
N LYS A 43 -23.47 -8.68 7.09
CA LYS A 43 -23.85 -7.79 5.98
C LYS A 43 -22.73 -7.61 4.97
N PHE A 44 -21.46 -7.66 5.37
CA PHE A 44 -20.32 -7.44 4.46
C PHE A 44 -19.85 -8.68 3.71
N ARG A 45 -20.11 -9.90 4.22
CA ARG A 45 -19.77 -11.14 3.50
C ARG A 45 -20.50 -11.25 2.18
N ASN A 46 -21.71 -10.68 2.11
CA ASN A 46 -22.54 -10.62 0.90
C ASN A 46 -22.58 -9.23 0.26
N ALA A 47 -21.89 -8.23 0.83
CA ALA A 47 -21.90 -6.89 0.28
C ALA A 47 -21.10 -6.83 -1.02
N THR A 48 -21.65 -6.12 -1.98
CA THR A 48 -20.98 -5.74 -3.20
C THR A 48 -20.31 -4.38 -3.03
N CYS A 49 -19.38 -4.06 -3.93
CA CYS A 49 -18.80 -2.73 -3.98
C CYS A 49 -19.86 -1.62 -4.15
N SER A 50 -20.95 -1.92 -4.88
CA SER A 50 -22.08 -0.99 -5.08
C SER A 50 -22.84 -0.70 -3.80
N ASP A 51 -22.87 -1.63 -2.84
CA ASP A 51 -23.57 -1.46 -1.57
C ASP A 51 -22.80 -0.55 -0.60
N ILE A 52 -21.47 -0.49 -0.75
CA ILE A 52 -20.58 0.15 0.21
C ILE A 52 -20.04 1.49 -0.29
N VAL A 53 -19.65 1.55 -1.55
CA VAL A 53 -19.01 2.74 -2.12
C VAL A 53 -20.06 3.57 -2.85
N LYS A 54 -20.53 4.63 -2.17
CA LYS A 54 -21.55 5.55 -2.72
C LYS A 54 -21.00 6.44 -3.82
N ASP A 55 -19.75 6.89 -3.69
CA ASP A 55 -19.08 7.66 -4.73
C ASP A 55 -18.46 6.71 -5.75
N LYS A 56 -19.05 6.65 -6.95
CA LYS A 56 -18.56 5.79 -8.05
C LYS A 56 -17.13 6.11 -8.52
N THR A 57 -16.56 7.23 -8.09
CA THR A 57 -15.19 7.61 -8.40
C THR A 57 -14.16 7.03 -7.42
N VAL A 58 -14.63 6.42 -6.32
CA VAL A 58 -13.79 5.65 -5.42
C VAL A 58 -13.74 4.20 -5.93
N PRO A 59 -12.55 3.67 -6.25
CA PRO A 59 -12.44 2.29 -6.70
C PRO A 59 -12.82 1.33 -5.58
N CYS A 60 -13.32 0.16 -5.96
CA CYS A 60 -13.55 -0.93 -5.01
C CYS A 60 -13.31 -2.28 -5.68
N THR A 61 -12.70 -3.20 -4.92
CA THR A 61 -12.42 -4.55 -5.40
C THR A 61 -12.58 -5.57 -4.27
N HIS A 62 -13.04 -6.77 -4.62
CA HIS A 62 -13.10 -7.88 -3.67
C HIS A 62 -11.72 -8.54 -3.47
N PRO A 63 -11.45 -9.09 -2.28
CA PRO A 63 -12.36 -9.17 -1.11
C PRO A 63 -12.50 -7.85 -0.36
N LEU A 64 -13.58 -7.74 0.42
CA LEU A 64 -13.76 -6.66 1.38
C LEU A 64 -13.11 -7.07 2.70
N VAL A 65 -12.22 -6.23 3.21
CA VAL A 65 -11.43 -6.46 4.42
C VAL A 65 -11.86 -5.46 5.48
N VAL A 66 -12.07 -5.94 6.70
CA VAL A 66 -12.39 -5.12 7.87
C VAL A 66 -11.33 -5.37 8.94
N THR A 67 -11.10 -4.35 9.77
CA THR A 67 -10.30 -4.47 10.98
C THR A 67 -11.21 -4.20 12.17
N ASN A 68 -10.84 -4.65 13.37
CA ASN A 68 -11.57 -4.32 14.60
C ASN A 68 -11.07 -3.02 15.26
N ASN A 69 -10.09 -2.35 14.65
CA ASN A 69 -9.42 -1.15 15.16
C ASN A 69 -9.19 -0.12 14.04
N SER A 70 -8.83 1.10 14.43
CA SER A 70 -8.55 2.20 13.49
C SER A 70 -7.25 2.07 12.72
N ASN A 71 -6.50 0.98 12.91
CA ASN A 71 -5.27 0.74 12.17
C ASN A 71 -5.60 0.17 10.80
N ILE A 72 -4.79 0.55 9.81
CA ILE A 72 -4.83 -0.08 8.48
C ILE A 72 -4.54 -1.59 8.59
N PRO A 73 -4.93 -2.40 7.60
CA PRO A 73 -4.70 -3.84 7.64
C PRO A 73 -3.22 -4.18 7.78
N ASP A 74 -2.94 -5.19 8.61
CA ASP A 74 -1.63 -5.81 8.67
C ASP A 74 -1.39 -6.61 7.38
N THR A 75 -0.76 -5.95 6.43
CA THR A 75 -0.46 -6.50 5.11
C THR A 75 0.59 -7.61 5.16
N ASP A 76 1.47 -7.62 6.16
CA ASP A 76 2.45 -8.69 6.37
C ASP A 76 1.74 -9.97 6.82
N TYR A 77 0.81 -9.84 7.77
CA TYR A 77 -0.05 -10.95 8.20
C TYR A 77 -0.91 -11.47 7.04
N ILE A 78 -1.55 -10.58 6.27
CA ILE A 78 -2.35 -10.96 5.10
C ILE A 78 -1.50 -11.72 4.09
N TRP A 79 -0.30 -11.21 3.76
CA TRP A 79 0.58 -11.89 2.82
C TRP A 79 1.00 -13.26 3.31
N ASN A 80 1.46 -13.37 4.56
CA ASN A 80 1.89 -14.64 5.15
C ASN A 80 0.75 -15.67 5.21
N LYS A 81 -0.47 -15.24 5.51
CA LYS A 81 -1.65 -16.11 5.54
C LYS A 81 -2.01 -16.65 4.16
N TYR A 82 -1.89 -15.83 3.11
CA TYR A 82 -2.30 -16.18 1.75
C TYR A 82 -1.13 -16.47 0.80
N GLN A 83 0.10 -16.63 1.30
CA GLN A 83 1.30 -16.82 0.48
C GLN A 83 1.21 -18.03 -0.46
N ASN A 84 0.51 -19.10 -0.04
CA ASN A 84 0.29 -20.31 -0.85
C ASN A 84 -0.87 -20.17 -1.86
N LYS A 85 -1.72 -19.15 -1.70
CA LYS A 85 -2.85 -18.83 -2.59
C LYS A 85 -2.98 -17.30 -2.77
N PRO A 86 -1.97 -16.60 -3.33
CA PRO A 86 -1.95 -15.13 -3.35
C PRO A 86 -3.16 -14.51 -4.06
N ILE A 87 -3.73 -15.20 -5.03
CA ILE A 87 -4.87 -14.73 -5.83
C ILE A 87 -6.12 -14.35 -5.01
N GLN A 88 -6.21 -14.81 -3.75
CA GLN A 88 -7.32 -14.47 -2.86
C GLN A 88 -7.26 -13.03 -2.33
N VAL A 89 -6.08 -12.43 -2.26
CA VAL A 89 -5.85 -11.09 -1.68
C VAL A 89 -4.93 -10.22 -2.53
N ALA A 90 -4.42 -10.76 -3.63
CA ALA A 90 -3.49 -10.13 -4.53
C ALA A 90 -3.80 -10.49 -5.98
N CYS A 91 -3.27 -9.73 -6.91
CA CYS A 91 -3.26 -10.03 -8.34
C CYS A 91 -1.82 -10.13 -8.82
N ARG A 92 -1.59 -11.02 -9.78
CA ARG A 92 -0.30 -11.12 -10.46
C ARG A 92 -0.17 -9.91 -11.38
N LEU A 93 0.96 -9.21 -11.32
CA LEU A 93 1.28 -8.13 -12.24
C LEU A 93 1.44 -8.67 -13.68
N VAL A 94 0.79 -8.02 -14.64
CA VAL A 94 1.05 -8.18 -16.08
C VAL A 94 1.75 -6.95 -16.66
N ARG A 95 2.19 -7.04 -17.93
CA ARG A 95 2.96 -5.98 -18.57
C ARG A 95 2.24 -4.62 -18.53
N GLY A 96 2.92 -3.62 -17.97
CA GLY A 96 2.43 -2.25 -17.85
C GLY A 96 1.52 -1.98 -16.65
N GLU A 97 1.25 -2.99 -15.80
CA GLU A 97 0.58 -2.77 -14.52
C GLU A 97 1.57 -2.41 -13.43
N VAL A 98 1.07 -1.63 -12.47
CA VAL A 98 1.75 -1.18 -11.25
C VAL A 98 0.81 -1.41 -10.07
N CYS A 99 1.40 -1.45 -8.87
CA CYS A 99 0.61 -1.55 -7.65
C CYS A 99 0.14 -0.18 -7.22
N ALA A 100 -1.16 -0.05 -6.94
CA ALA A 100 -1.73 1.18 -6.42
C ALA A 100 -2.38 0.96 -5.04
N LYS A 101 -2.30 1.99 -4.21
CA LYS A 101 -3.04 2.15 -2.97
C LYS A 101 -3.84 3.45 -3.05
N PHE A 102 -5.14 3.34 -3.21
CA PHE A 102 -6.08 4.44 -3.21
C PHE A 102 -6.62 4.65 -1.79
N SER A 103 -6.40 5.81 -1.20
CA SER A 103 -6.89 6.16 0.13
C SER A 103 -7.91 7.27 0.01
N TYR A 104 -9.13 7.02 0.51
CA TYR A 104 -10.22 8.00 0.53
C TYR A 104 -10.38 8.53 1.95
N LYS A 105 -10.18 9.83 2.14
CA LYS A 105 -10.19 10.47 3.46
C LYS A 105 -11.21 11.61 3.51
N PHE A 106 -11.90 11.72 4.63
CA PHE A 106 -12.80 12.82 4.93
C PHE A 106 -12.42 13.42 6.29
N ASN A 107 -12.24 14.74 6.36
CA ASN A 107 -11.82 15.44 7.58
C ASN A 107 -10.59 14.82 8.28
N GLY A 108 -9.58 14.39 7.51
CA GLY A 108 -8.36 13.79 8.02
C GLY A 108 -8.48 12.33 8.50
N ALA A 109 -9.68 11.76 8.48
CA ALA A 109 -9.91 10.35 8.79
C ALA A 109 -10.01 9.52 7.52
N ILE A 110 -9.39 8.33 7.51
CA ILE A 110 -9.53 7.39 6.40
C ILE A 110 -10.92 6.74 6.47
N GLU A 111 -11.67 6.83 5.38
CA GLU A 111 -12.96 6.15 5.23
C GLU A 111 -12.78 4.76 4.62
N ASN A 112 -11.99 4.65 3.56
CA ASN A 112 -11.62 3.36 2.97
C ASN A 112 -10.26 3.43 2.27
N ILE A 113 -9.68 2.25 2.05
CA ILE A 113 -8.47 2.09 1.24
C ILE A 113 -8.69 0.97 0.25
N THR A 114 -8.38 1.19 -1.01
CA THR A 114 -8.45 0.16 -2.05
C THR A 114 -7.06 -0.11 -2.63
N TYR A 115 -6.68 -1.37 -2.61
CA TYR A 115 -5.42 -1.88 -3.15
C TYR A 115 -5.70 -2.48 -4.53
N LEU A 116 -4.86 -2.19 -5.53
CA LEU A 116 -5.12 -2.52 -6.93
C LEU A 116 -3.83 -2.97 -7.67
N CYS A 117 -3.97 -3.89 -8.63
CA CYS A 117 -3.13 -3.89 -9.83
C CYS A 117 -3.82 -3.00 -10.85
N THR A 118 -3.12 -2.01 -11.39
CA THR A 118 -3.73 -1.09 -12.35
C THR A 118 -2.68 -0.51 -13.29
N LYS A 119 -3.14 0.16 -14.35
CA LYS A 119 -2.30 1.02 -15.19
C LYS A 119 -2.58 2.45 -14.78
N VAL A 120 -1.53 3.21 -14.53
CA VAL A 120 -1.64 4.61 -14.11
C VAL A 120 -1.17 5.51 -15.24
N ASN A 121 -2.01 6.48 -15.57
CA ASN A 121 -1.67 7.57 -16.46
C ASN A 121 -1.87 8.87 -15.69
N ILE A 122 -0.87 9.75 -15.75
CA ILE A 122 -0.93 11.08 -15.16
C ILE A 122 -0.79 12.07 -16.30
N GLU A 123 -1.64 13.09 -16.29
CA GLU A 123 -1.66 14.09 -17.33
C GLU A 123 -0.26 14.73 -17.47
N ASN A 124 0.29 14.72 -18.68
CA ASN A 124 1.64 15.20 -19.03
C ASN A 124 2.82 14.36 -18.51
N GLU A 125 2.60 13.17 -17.94
CA GLU A 125 3.66 12.23 -17.57
C GLU A 125 3.56 10.93 -18.37
N THR A 126 4.71 10.36 -18.76
CA THR A 126 4.75 8.98 -19.25
C THR A 126 4.45 7.99 -18.12
N ALA A 127 4.16 6.73 -18.47
CA ALA A 127 3.83 5.64 -17.55
C ALA A 127 4.50 5.75 -16.16
N VAL A 128 3.67 5.91 -15.13
CA VAL A 128 4.13 6.16 -13.76
C VAL A 128 4.37 4.85 -13.03
N SER A 129 5.60 4.65 -12.57
CA SER A 129 6.04 3.46 -11.86
C SER A 129 6.10 3.63 -10.33
N GLN A 130 6.24 4.87 -9.84
CA GLN A 130 6.35 5.15 -8.41
C GLN A 130 5.93 6.58 -8.07
N GLY A 131 5.29 6.78 -6.91
CA GLY A 131 4.96 8.12 -6.38
C GLY A 131 3.65 8.13 -5.60
N CYS A 132 3.32 9.24 -4.95
CA CYS A 132 2.02 9.44 -4.31
C CYS A 132 1.40 10.76 -4.79
N TYR A 133 0.15 10.70 -5.23
CA TYR A 133 -0.56 11.81 -5.85
C TYR A 133 -1.80 12.11 -5.05
N LYS A 134 -2.02 13.39 -4.75
CA LYS A 134 -3.15 13.84 -3.92
C LYS A 134 -4.06 14.76 -4.70
N GLN A 135 -5.36 14.59 -4.49
CA GLN A 135 -6.38 15.48 -5.03
C GLN A 135 -7.46 15.72 -3.97
N MET A 136 -7.95 16.96 -3.91
CA MET A 136 -9.16 17.29 -3.14
C MET A 136 -10.39 17.24 -4.05
N LYS A 137 -11.42 16.54 -3.62
CA LYS A 137 -12.69 16.42 -4.34
C LYS A 137 -13.86 16.41 -3.36
N ASN A 138 -14.78 17.36 -3.48
CA ASN A 138 -15.99 17.44 -2.64
C ASN A 138 -15.70 17.33 -1.13
N GLY A 139 -14.64 17.98 -0.64
CA GLY A 139 -14.22 17.91 0.77
C GLY A 139 -13.50 16.61 1.19
N HIS A 140 -13.26 15.69 0.25
CA HIS A 140 -12.49 14.47 0.49
C HIS A 140 -11.08 14.61 -0.08
N GLU A 141 -10.08 14.14 0.68
CA GLU A 141 -8.72 13.96 0.20
C GLU A 141 -8.60 12.56 -0.40
N ILE A 142 -8.26 12.51 -1.69
CA ILE A 142 -7.93 11.29 -2.41
C ILE A 142 -6.41 11.23 -2.51
N GLU A 143 -5.81 10.14 -2.03
CA GLU A 143 -4.37 9.88 -2.17
C GLU A 143 -4.15 8.56 -2.90
N VAL A 144 -3.44 8.58 -4.03
CA VAL A 144 -3.06 7.40 -4.81
C VAL A 144 -1.55 7.24 -4.77
N CYS A 145 -1.08 6.20 -4.07
CA CYS A 145 0.33 5.81 -4.09
C CYS A 145 0.55 4.66 -5.05
N VAL A 146 1.56 4.77 -5.89
CA VAL A 146 1.96 3.83 -6.94
C VAL A 146 3.36 3.31 -6.65
N CYS A 147 3.60 2.04 -6.94
CA CYS A 147 4.91 1.41 -6.84
C CYS A 147 4.99 0.15 -7.73
N GLU A 148 6.21 -0.27 -8.06
CA GLU A 148 6.49 -1.53 -8.76
C GLU A 148 6.89 -2.63 -7.76
N SER A 149 6.07 -3.68 -7.67
CA SER A 149 6.42 -4.86 -6.88
C SER A 149 7.48 -5.71 -7.54
N LYS A 150 8.37 -6.30 -6.72
CA LYS A 150 9.39 -7.25 -7.17
C LYS A 150 8.89 -8.69 -7.04
N ALA A 151 9.36 -9.57 -7.92
CA ALA A 151 9.05 -11.00 -7.85
C ALA A 151 9.56 -11.62 -6.54
N GLY A 152 8.79 -12.53 -5.95
CA GLY A 152 9.15 -13.21 -4.69
C GLY A 152 9.18 -12.31 -3.45
N LYS A 153 8.72 -11.05 -3.55
CA LYS A 153 8.63 -10.10 -2.42
C LYS A 153 7.18 -9.82 -2.04
N ILE A 154 6.99 -9.31 -0.84
CA ILE A 154 5.70 -8.78 -0.39
C ILE A 154 5.29 -7.64 -1.35
N PRO A 155 4.01 -7.55 -1.75
CA PRO A 155 3.53 -6.46 -2.59
C PRO A 155 3.87 -5.06 -2.03
N CYS A 156 4.42 -4.19 -2.87
CA CYS A 156 4.90 -2.86 -2.45
C CYS A 156 3.78 -1.89 -2.03
N ASN A 157 2.52 -2.14 -2.43
CA ASN A 157 1.39 -1.31 -2.03
C ASN A 157 0.91 -1.58 -0.59
N CYS A 158 1.71 -2.25 0.22
CA CYS A 158 1.58 -2.62 1.64
C CYS A 158 1.50 -1.43 2.63
N GLY A 159 0.68 -0.40 2.41
CA GLY A 159 0.14 0.47 3.48
C GLY A 159 1.06 1.37 4.31
N LYS A 160 2.34 1.05 4.55
CA LYS A 160 3.24 1.75 5.46
C LYS A 160 3.68 3.05 4.84
N LYS A 161 3.37 4.16 5.51
CA LYS A 161 3.91 5.47 5.13
C LYS A 161 5.42 5.39 5.27
N PHE A 162 6.14 5.73 4.21
CA PHE A 162 7.54 6.07 4.31
C PHE A 162 7.61 7.41 5.05
N GLU A 163 7.65 7.38 6.38
CA GLU A 163 8.09 8.53 7.14
C GLU A 163 9.61 8.59 6.94
N LEU A 164 10.05 9.38 5.95
CA LEU A 164 11.46 9.66 5.75
C LEU A 164 11.96 10.34 7.01
N ASN A 165 12.76 9.62 7.78
CA ASN A 165 13.37 10.15 8.98
C ASN A 165 14.51 11.10 8.57
N PHE A 166 14.18 12.38 8.36
CA PHE A 166 15.09 13.43 7.92
C PHE A 166 16.38 13.54 8.76
N LEU A 167 16.35 13.08 10.02
CA LEU A 167 17.52 13.04 10.89
C LEU A 167 18.65 12.13 10.35
N PHE A 168 18.31 11.02 9.67
CA PHE A 168 19.33 10.14 9.08
C PHE A 168 19.96 10.73 7.80
N ILE A 169 19.18 11.49 7.02
CA ILE A 169 19.69 12.19 5.83
C ILE A 169 20.66 13.31 6.26
N ALA A 170 20.34 14.04 7.33
CA ALA A 170 21.19 15.11 7.86
C ALA A 170 22.57 14.58 8.34
N ILE A 171 22.62 13.40 8.98
CA ILE A 171 23.87 12.78 9.45
C ILE A 171 24.78 12.35 8.29
N LEU A 172 24.20 11.87 7.18
CA LEU A 172 24.97 11.44 6.01
C LEU A 172 25.49 12.61 5.16
N LEU A 173 24.78 13.74 5.15
CA LEU A 173 25.18 14.93 4.39
C LEU A 173 26.15 15.86 5.15
N PHE A 174 26.16 15.83 6.48
CA PHE A 174 27.05 16.65 7.31
C PHE A 174 28.56 16.49 7.00
N PRO A 175 29.11 15.26 6.85
CA PRO A 175 30.53 15.10 6.56
C PRO A 175 30.93 15.54 5.14
N LEU A 176 30.00 15.47 4.17
CA LEU A 176 30.25 15.91 2.79
C LEU A 176 30.32 17.43 2.68
N ILE A 177 29.50 18.15 3.45
CA ILE A 177 29.53 19.61 3.51
C ILE A 177 30.83 20.09 4.17
N HIS A 178 31.31 19.41 5.22
CA HIS A 178 32.58 19.77 5.85
C HIS A 178 33.77 19.59 4.88
N PHE A 179 33.81 18.49 4.14
CA PHE A 179 34.87 18.23 3.15
C PHE A 179 34.90 19.22 1.98
N MET A 180 33.76 19.86 1.67
CA MET A 180 33.69 20.92 0.64
C MET A 180 34.06 22.32 1.14
N ILE A 181 34.08 22.54 2.46
CA ILE A 181 34.46 23.83 3.06
C ILE A 181 35.97 23.89 3.32
N ASP A 182 36.61 22.72 3.48
CA ASP A 182 38.05 22.60 3.78
C ASP A 182 38.96 22.48 2.53
N ASN A 183 38.44 22.78 1.32
CA ASN A 183 39.17 22.79 0.05
C ASN A 183 38.82 24.02 -0.79
#